data_AF-A0A1W9R1X6-F1
#
_entry.id   AF-A0A1W9R1X6-F1
#
_cell.length_a   1.000
_cell.length_b   1.000
_cell.length_c   1.000
_cell.angle_alpha   90.00
_cell.angle_beta   90.00
_cell.angle_gamma   90.00
#
_symmetry.space_group_name_H-M   'P 1'
#
loop_
_entity.id
_entity.type
_entity.pdbx_description
1 polymer ?
#
loop_
_entity_poly.entity_id
_entity_poly.type
_entity_poly.pdbx_seq_one_letter_code
_entity_poly.pdbx_strand_id
1 'polypeptide(L)'
;MDKSVLYNKLKQTIEQEAIHVLKSRSKLIGEYLENGNTINFAVLGEFKSGKSSFLNSFIGKDILPTGVIPITSVITRISKGSRNKAIVYFSDGYKKEILVSNIEHYINESKNPNNYKKVDYVEIK
;
A
#
# COMPACT_ATOMS: atom_id res chain seq x y z
N MET A 1 -1.97 9.80 6.80
CA MET A 1 -1.58 9.49 8.20
C MET A 1 -0.35 10.31 8.54
N ASP A 2 -0.20 10.76 9.79
CA ASP A 2 1.02 11.47 10.19
C ASP A 2 2.23 10.49 10.18
N LYS A 3 3.43 10.97 9.78
CA LYS A 3 4.64 10.12 9.69
C LYS A 3 4.97 9.54 11.06
N SER A 4 4.81 10.37 12.11
CA SER A 4 4.94 10.01 13.51
C SER A 4 3.95 8.92 13.94
N VAL A 5 2.69 9.01 13.51
CA VAL A 5 1.65 8.00 13.83
C VAL A 5 1.92 6.67 13.14
N LEU A 6 2.32 6.67 11.86
CA LEU A 6 2.69 5.44 11.15
C LEU A 6 3.95 4.80 11.76
N TYR A 7 4.96 5.61 12.07
CA TYR A 7 6.18 5.13 12.71
C TYR A 7 5.89 4.55 14.10
N ASN A 8 5.08 5.23 14.92
CA ASN A 8 4.71 4.74 16.24
C ASN A 8 3.90 3.44 16.17
N LYS A 9 2.98 3.33 15.20
CA LYS A 9 2.19 2.11 15.01
C LYS A 9 3.04 0.95 14.45
N LEU A 10 3.97 1.24 13.54
CA LEU A 10 4.97 0.28 13.06
C LEU A 10 5.85 -0.20 14.23
N LYS A 11 6.38 0.72 15.03
CA LYS A 11 7.20 0.45 16.21
C LYS A 11 6.44 -0.41 17.22
N GLN A 12 5.20 -0.05 17.55
CA GLN A 12 4.36 -0.79 18.49
C GLN A 12 4.03 -2.20 17.99
N THR A 13 3.77 -2.38 16.69
CA THR A 13 3.52 -3.70 16.08
C THR A 13 4.78 -4.56 16.06
N ILE A 14 5.93 -3.98 15.70
CA ILE A 14 7.25 -4.64 15.80
C ILE A 14 7.61 -4.98 17.26
N GLU A 15 7.13 -4.18 18.22
CA GLU A 15 7.39 -4.39 19.64
C GLU A 15 6.55 -5.50 20.26
N GLN A 16 5.30 -5.66 19.80
CA GLN A 16 4.31 -6.62 20.33
C GLN A 16 4.26 -7.96 19.60
N GLU A 17 4.54 -8.02 18.29
CA GLU A 17 4.68 -9.28 17.56
C GLU A 17 6.16 -9.56 17.27
N ALA A 18 6.57 -10.80 17.46
CA ALA A 18 7.96 -11.26 17.51
C ALA A 18 8.71 -11.13 16.17
N ILE A 19 8.97 -9.91 15.69
CA ILE A 19 9.95 -9.63 14.65
C ILE A 19 11.19 -9.02 15.31
N HIS A 20 11.89 -9.85 16.09
CA HIS A 20 13.08 -9.46 16.86
C HIS A 20 14.17 -8.80 15.99
N VAL A 21 14.19 -9.10 14.69
CA VAL A 21 15.06 -8.50 13.67
C VAL A 21 14.75 -7.02 13.41
N LEU A 22 13.50 -6.59 13.52
CA LEU A 22 13.09 -5.21 13.22
C LEU A 22 13.21 -4.28 14.43
N LYS A 23 13.18 -4.79 15.67
CA LYS A 23 13.41 -3.98 16.89
C LYS A 23 14.72 -3.20 16.81
N SER A 24 15.80 -3.89 16.48
CA SER A 24 17.16 -3.32 16.39
C SER A 24 17.34 -2.30 15.26
N ARG A 25 16.45 -2.32 14.25
CA ARG A 25 16.52 -1.44 13.07
C ARG A 25 15.46 -0.34 13.07
N SER A 26 14.52 -0.35 14.02
CA SER A 26 13.47 0.66 14.18
C SER A 26 14.02 2.08 14.28
N LYS A 27 15.10 2.27 15.07
CA LYS A 27 15.78 3.55 15.22
C LYS A 27 16.36 4.09 13.90
N LEU A 28 17.05 3.23 13.14
CA LEU A 28 17.59 3.58 11.81
C LEU A 28 16.48 3.90 10.81
N ILE A 29 15.36 3.18 10.86
CA ILE A 29 14.17 3.46 10.06
C ILE A 29 13.61 4.84 10.41
N GLY A 30 13.56 5.19 11.70
CA GLY A 30 13.14 6.50 12.18
C GLY A 30 14.03 7.62 11.63
N GLU A 31 15.34 7.54 11.87
CA GLU A 31 16.33 8.51 11.38
C GLU A 31 16.29 8.66 9.85
N TYR A 32 16.13 7.56 9.12
CA TYR A 32 16.03 7.58 7.66
C TYR A 32 14.78 8.33 7.17
N LEU A 33 13.63 8.15 7.83
CA LEU A 33 12.38 8.84 7.52
C LEU A 33 12.38 10.33 7.91
N GLU A 34 13.06 10.67 9.01
CA GLU A 34 13.26 12.05 9.49
C GLU A 34 14.09 12.87 8.51
N ASN A 35 15.10 12.24 7.88
CA ASN A 35 15.91 12.82 6.81
C ASN A 35 15.15 13.01 5.48
N GLY A 36 13.82 12.88 5.47
CA GLY A 36 12.98 13.11 4.29
C GLY A 36 12.89 11.93 3.32
N ASN A 37 13.59 10.83 3.59
CA ASN A 37 13.57 9.67 2.70
C ASN A 37 12.24 8.90 2.78
N THR A 38 11.97 8.10 1.74
CA THR A 38 10.78 7.24 1.64
C THR A 38 11.18 5.78 1.79
N ILE A 39 10.43 5.03 2.60
CA ILE A 39 10.61 3.58 2.75
C ILE A 39 9.42 2.88 2.11
N ASN A 40 9.71 1.94 1.22
CA ASN A 40 8.70 1.09 0.61
C ASN A 40 8.67 -0.25 1.36
N PHE A 41 7.52 -0.60 1.92
CA PHE A 41 7.28 -1.92 2.49
C PHE A 41 6.54 -2.78 1.47
N ALA A 42 7.09 -3.94 1.14
CA ALA A 42 6.42 -4.94 0.32
C ALA A 42 5.85 -6.05 1.23
N VAL A 43 4.57 -6.37 1.07
CA VAL A 43 3.93 -7.50 1.74
C VAL A 43 3.70 -8.60 0.70
N LEU A 44 4.36 -9.74 0.88
CA LEU A 44 4.33 -10.89 -0.03
C LEU A 44 3.56 -12.05 0.60
N GLY A 45 2.91 -12.88 -0.21
CA GLY A 45 2.21 -14.08 0.26
C GLY A 45 1.15 -14.57 -0.74
N GLU A 46 0.75 -15.85 -0.63
CA GLU A 46 -0.18 -16.53 -1.54
C GLU A 46 -1.57 -15.84 -1.63
N PHE A 47 -2.28 -16.02 -2.74
CA PHE A 47 -3.61 -15.43 -2.93
C PHE A 47 -4.55 -15.78 -1.75
N LYS A 48 -5.37 -14.81 -1.31
CA LYS A 48 -6.31 -14.92 -0.17
C LYS A 48 -5.70 -15.13 1.22
N SER A 49 -4.39 -14.96 1.40
CA SER A 49 -3.73 -15.07 2.71
C SER A 49 -4.01 -13.91 3.71
N GLY A 50 -4.99 -13.04 3.45
CA GLY A 50 -5.32 -11.93 4.36
C GLY A 50 -4.42 -10.69 4.27
N LYS A 51 -3.55 -10.56 3.26
CA LYS A 51 -2.61 -9.41 3.10
C LYS A 51 -3.28 -8.04 3.11
N SER A 52 -4.40 -7.87 2.38
CA SER A 52 -5.13 -6.60 2.36
C SER A 52 -5.73 -6.27 3.72
N SER A 53 -6.24 -7.28 4.44
CA SER A 53 -6.77 -7.10 5.81
C SER A 53 -5.66 -6.77 6.81
N PHE A 54 -4.49 -7.40 6.68
CA PHE A 54 -3.29 -7.06 7.46
C PHE A 54 -2.88 -5.60 7.21
N LEU A 55 -2.76 -5.19 5.95
CA LEU A 55 -2.40 -3.82 5.58
C LEU A 55 -3.42 -2.79 6.06
N ASN A 56 -4.73 -3.06 5.92
CA ASN A 56 -5.78 -2.16 6.43
C ASN A 56 -5.72 -2.04 7.96
N SER A 57 -5.51 -3.15 8.68
CA SER A 57 -5.36 -3.15 10.15
C SER A 57 -4.10 -2.40 10.59
N PHE A 58 -2.99 -2.64 9.90
CA PHE A 58 -1.71 -2.00 10.13
C PHE A 58 -1.81 -0.48 9.91
N ILE A 59 -2.40 -0.04 8.78
CA ILE A 59 -2.63 1.37 8.47
C ILE A 59 -3.72 1.99 9.37
N GLY A 60 -4.63 1.18 9.91
CA GLY A 60 -5.77 1.63 10.71
C GLY A 60 -6.87 2.32 9.88
N LYS A 61 -6.93 2.00 8.58
CA LYS A 61 -7.92 2.52 7.63
C LYS A 61 -8.20 1.45 6.58
N ASP A 62 -9.46 1.33 6.17
CA ASP A 62 -9.86 0.45 5.05
C ASP A 62 -9.57 1.13 3.71
N ILE A 63 -8.31 1.06 3.28
CA ILE A 63 -7.84 1.70 2.04
C ILE A 63 -7.78 0.70 0.89
N LEU A 64 -7.43 -0.56 1.20
CA LEU A 64 -7.35 -1.62 0.21
C LEU A 64 -8.67 -2.42 0.18
N PRO A 65 -9.17 -2.79 -1.01
CA PRO A 65 -10.32 -3.68 -1.10
C PRO A 65 -9.99 -5.04 -0.46
N THR A 66 -10.86 -5.50 0.44
CA THR A 66 -10.78 -6.81 1.10
C THR A 66 -11.83 -7.73 0.48
N GLY A 67 -11.39 -8.78 -0.24
CA GLY A 67 -12.28 -9.71 -0.94
C GLY A 67 -11.60 -11.01 -1.33
N VAL A 68 -12.37 -12.10 -1.37
CA VAL A 68 -11.93 -13.51 -1.53
C VAL A 68 -11.68 -13.89 -3.00
N ILE A 69 -11.46 -12.92 -3.88
CA ILE A 69 -11.23 -13.11 -5.33
C ILE A 69 -9.81 -12.61 -5.63
N PRO A 70 -9.00 -13.17 -6.55
CA PRO A 70 -7.66 -12.65 -6.83
C PRO A 70 -7.75 -11.17 -7.22
N ILE A 71 -7.40 -10.25 -6.32
CA ILE A 71 -7.83 -8.84 -6.42
C ILE A 71 -6.81 -7.94 -7.14
N THR A 72 -5.62 -8.43 -7.52
CA THR A 72 -4.55 -7.54 -8.00
C THR A 72 -3.76 -8.14 -9.18
N SER A 73 -4.08 -7.72 -10.40
CA SER A 73 -3.20 -7.84 -11.58
C SER A 73 -2.19 -6.69 -11.69
N VAL A 74 -2.34 -5.69 -10.83
CA VAL A 74 -1.63 -4.41 -10.88
C VAL A 74 -1.10 -4.05 -9.50
N ILE A 75 0.14 -3.55 -9.46
CA ILE A 75 0.78 -3.08 -8.23
C ILE A 75 0.03 -1.87 -7.68
N THR A 76 -0.33 -1.88 -6.40
CA THR A 76 -0.96 -0.74 -5.72
C THR A 76 0.00 -0.17 -4.67
N ARG A 77 0.31 1.12 -4.77
CA ARG A 77 1.16 1.88 -3.86
C ARG A 77 0.28 2.79 -3.01
N ILE A 78 0.59 2.89 -1.73
CA ILE A 78 -0.08 3.82 -0.80
C ILE A 78 0.97 4.78 -0.29
N SER A 79 0.76 6.07 -0.51
CA SER A 79 1.61 7.15 -0.02
C SER A 79 0.78 8.22 0.69
N LYS A 80 1.44 9.13 1.42
CA LYS A 80 0.75 10.22 2.13
C LYS A 80 0.45 11.35 1.16
N GLY A 81 -0.81 11.70 1.01
CA GLY A 81 -1.30 12.89 0.31
C GLY A 81 -2.12 13.82 1.18
N SER A 82 -2.29 15.04 0.69
CA SER A 82 -3.16 16.06 1.29
C SER A 82 -4.64 15.90 0.89
N ARG A 83 -4.93 15.10 -0.13
CA ARG A 83 -6.28 14.86 -0.67
C ARG A 83 -6.42 13.37 -0.95
N ASN A 84 -7.57 12.80 -0.58
CA ASN A 84 -7.89 11.38 -0.78
C ASN A 84 -8.13 11.10 -2.27
N LYS A 85 -7.06 10.74 -3.00
CA LYS A 85 -7.09 10.51 -4.45
C LYS A 85 -6.21 9.35 -4.85
N ALA A 86 -6.44 8.81 -6.05
CA ALA A 86 -5.54 7.83 -6.64
C ALA A 86 -5.06 8.30 -8.02
N ILE A 87 -3.85 7.91 -8.39
CA ILE A 87 -3.23 8.19 -9.68
C ILE A 87 -2.91 6.85 -10.33
N VAL A 88 -3.47 6.61 -11.51
CA VAL A 88 -3.18 5.44 -12.34
C VAL A 88 -2.02 5.78 -13.26
N TYR A 89 -0.99 4.93 -13.27
CA TYR A 89 0.18 5.05 -14.14
C TYR A 89 0.11 3.95 -15.20
N PHE A 90 0.06 4.36 -16.47
CA PHE A 90 -0.03 3.45 -17.62
C PHE A 90 1.34 3.22 -18.25
N SER A 91 1.50 2.07 -18.91
CA SER A 91 2.78 1.68 -19.54
C SER A 91 3.22 2.60 -20.69
N ASP A 92 2.32 3.39 -21.24
CA ASP A 92 2.61 4.41 -22.26
C ASP A 92 3.08 5.75 -21.65
N GLY A 93 3.20 5.82 -20.33
CA GLY A 93 3.58 7.03 -19.59
C GLY A 93 2.41 7.95 -19.26
N TYR A 94 1.19 7.66 -19.75
CA TYR A 94 -0.01 8.43 -19.38
C TYR A 94 -0.33 8.25 -17.89
N LYS A 95 -0.90 9.29 -17.29
CA LYS A 95 -1.31 9.29 -15.89
C LYS A 95 -2.72 9.83 -15.75
N LYS A 96 -3.54 9.16 -14.95
CA LYS A 96 -4.93 9.57 -14.71
C LYS A 96 -5.23 9.68 -13.22
N GLU A 97 -5.66 10.85 -12.79
CA GLU A 97 -6.21 11.04 -11.45
C GLU A 97 -7.65 10.50 -11.39
N ILE A 98 -7.95 9.72 -10.35
CA ILE A 98 -9.25 9.11 -10.09
C ILE A 98 -9.60 9.22 -8.60
N LEU A 99 -10.88 9.06 -8.30
CA LEU A 99 -11.33 8.82 -6.92
C LEU A 99 -10.82 7.45 -6.43
N VAL A 100 -10.48 7.37 -5.14
CA VAL A 100 -10.04 6.10 -4.53
C VAL A 100 -11.11 5.01 -4.65
N SER A 101 -12.39 5.37 -4.62
CA SER A 101 -13.51 4.45 -4.86
C SER A 101 -13.45 3.74 -6.22
N ASN A 102 -12.74 4.29 -7.20
CA ASN A 102 -12.72 3.80 -8.58
C ASN A 102 -11.48 2.94 -8.89
N ILE A 103 -10.57 2.72 -7.93
CA ILE A 103 -9.34 1.95 -8.15
C ILE A 103 -9.62 0.51 -8.59
N GLU A 104 -10.74 -0.06 -8.15
CA GLU A 104 -11.15 -1.43 -8.49
C GLU A 104 -11.29 -1.64 -9.99
N HIS A 105 -11.61 -0.61 -10.77
CA HIS A 105 -11.67 -0.72 -12.23
C HIS A 105 -10.30 -1.00 -12.86
N TYR A 106 -9.21 -0.71 -12.15
CA TYR A 106 -7.85 -0.82 -12.66
C TYR A 106 -7.09 -1.98 -12.06
N ILE A 107 -7.34 -2.32 -10.80
CA ILE A 107 -6.53 -3.33 -10.09
C ILE A 107 -7.17 -4.72 -10.05
N ASN A 108 -8.51 -4.79 -10.17
CA ASN A 108 -9.25 -6.03 -10.02
C ASN A 108 -9.22 -6.86 -11.31
N GLU A 109 -8.87 -8.14 -11.22
CA GLU A 109 -8.81 -9.07 -12.36
C GLU A 109 -10.15 -9.18 -13.11
N SER A 110 -11.30 -9.12 -12.42
CA SER A 110 -12.61 -9.15 -13.07
C SER A 110 -12.91 -7.89 -13.90
N LYS A 111 -12.28 -6.75 -13.57
CA LYS A 111 -12.50 -5.44 -14.23
C LYS A 111 -11.33 -5.01 -15.12
N ASN A 112 -10.17 -5.65 -14.97
CA ASN A 112 -8.94 -5.49 -15.74
C ASN A 112 -8.23 -6.85 -15.94
N PRO A 113 -8.88 -7.82 -16.62
CA PRO A 113 -8.31 -9.14 -16.82
C PRO A 113 -6.98 -9.06 -17.56
N ASN A 114 -5.99 -9.82 -17.07
CA ASN A 114 -4.64 -9.86 -17.60
C ASN A 114 -3.99 -8.48 -17.77
N ASN A 115 -4.42 -7.49 -16.97
CA ASN A 115 -4.00 -6.11 -17.09
C ASN A 115 -4.14 -5.52 -18.52
N TYR A 116 -5.24 -5.83 -19.23
CA TYR A 116 -5.46 -5.35 -20.60
C TYR A 116 -5.45 -3.81 -20.73
N LYS A 117 -5.74 -3.10 -19.63
CA LYS A 117 -5.65 -1.63 -19.55
C LYS A 117 -4.21 -1.11 -19.49
N LYS A 118 -3.21 -1.99 -19.45
CA LYS A 118 -1.77 -1.65 -19.44
C LYS A 118 -1.41 -0.69 -18.30
N VAL A 119 -1.86 -1.04 -17.09
CA VAL A 119 -1.58 -0.25 -15.89
C VAL A 119 -0.31 -0.81 -15.23
N ASP A 120 0.72 0.01 -15.06
CA ASP A 120 1.93 -0.40 -14.35
C ASP A 120 1.69 -0.44 -12.85
N TYR A 121 1.11 0.64 -12.31
CA TYR A 121 0.72 0.72 -10.91
C TYR A 121 -0.32 1.82 -10.65
N VAL A 122 -1.00 1.70 -9.52
CA VAL A 122 -1.88 2.74 -8.98
C VAL A 122 -1.25 3.29 -7.71
N GLU A 123 -1.19 4.60 -7.55
CA GLU A 123 -0.71 5.28 -6.34
C GLU A 123 -1.87 6.00 -5.64
N ILE A 124 -2.20 5.57 -4.42
CA ILE A 124 -3.17 6.21 -3.54
C ILE A 124 -2.45 7.26 -2.69
N LYS A 125 -2.97 8.48 -2.65
CA LYS A 125 -2.46 9.62 -1.88
C LYS A 125 -3.50 10.07 -0.85
#